data_AF-A0A956L880-F1
#
_entry.id   AF-A0A956L880-F1
#
_cell.length_a   1.000
_cell.length_b   1.000
_cell.length_c   1.000
_cell.angle_alpha   90.00
_cell.angle_beta   90.00
_cell.angle_gamma   90.00
#
_symmetry.space_group_name_H-M   'P 1'
#
loop_
_entity.id
_entity.type
_entity.pdbx_description
1 polymer ?
#
loop_
_entity_poly.entity_id
_entity_poly.type
_entity_poly.pdbx_seq_one_letter_code
_entity_poly.pdbx_strand_id
1 'polypeptide(L)'
;MPRHGSLGYGVISALALALGACAHTATSTPPAGPPAAWVDAPLLGASADEADELVALARGDRRARQVRLDRLLDLFDAARFGQDEDARETLWTALGGHVSGVGEQASRDALQRLLQEALALEEDARRADDHDAASLSADAIMMLSTDLQTPGTAEDLSIRTLVYRTLAREGHERLRDNARWRLYDHVWGTLAGAVEVPPEQRLEVAVQALYAERDSVEELLADAAPHARPPWPATEQLWALLEAQRAPLTEIPRWAPVMERRAGDDDQLHDTLRTALPAPRPDDWPLSSLPAGTARPESLAPVLRVEHERLVVDAGRSHARTVALDTDIIELSRAIGNALAQDGRGTVLLVADPTLPAPQLRTVLRAVRRAAVERLELAVREPRVDPKAGEVVVALPVYVTHAGGQRPGDKAWAETRVHVHLDGRGPQVAVDGHWLAERPAGPRALRTQIEQVARAYPRERGVVVSLDGDVQLQQVLELLAAVQGGPQRPFAAVGWMADGWRPTGAADGDAWLRRRAALAWTEPRMELEQPYPLQEQDQKRLEGFAEHLAVCLPELRAATV
;
A
#
# COMPACT_ATOMS: atom_id res chain seq x y z
N MET A 1 -5.36 -32.31 -23.26
CA MET A 1 -3.96 -32.09 -22.82
C MET A 1 -3.99 -31.22 -21.59
N PRO A 2 -3.44 -31.66 -20.46
CA PRO A 2 -3.62 -30.96 -19.19
C PRO A 2 -2.72 -29.72 -19.09
N ARG A 3 -3.25 -28.76 -18.35
CA ARG A 3 -2.78 -27.40 -18.11
C ARG A 3 -1.48 -27.38 -17.29
N HIS A 4 -0.54 -26.53 -17.68
CA HIS A 4 0.46 -25.97 -16.75
C HIS A 4 0.12 -24.50 -16.52
N GLY A 5 -0.17 -24.17 -15.25
CA GLY A 5 -0.38 -22.82 -14.79
C GLY A 5 0.93 -22.03 -14.74
N SER A 6 0.88 -20.79 -15.23
CA SER A 6 1.91 -19.77 -15.00
C SER A 6 1.70 -19.20 -13.59
N LEU A 7 2.57 -19.47 -12.61
CA LEU A 7 3.85 -18.81 -12.36
C LEU A 7 3.73 -17.29 -12.13
N GLY A 8 3.69 -16.91 -10.85
CA GLY A 8 4.70 -16.02 -10.26
C GLY A 8 4.55 -14.52 -10.45
N TYR A 9 3.69 -13.88 -9.63
CA TYR A 9 3.75 -12.43 -9.34
C TYR A 9 4.11 -12.16 -7.87
N GLY A 10 4.95 -13.02 -7.27
CA GLY A 10 5.38 -12.90 -5.87
C GLY A 10 6.87 -12.56 -5.68
N VAL A 11 7.58 -12.06 -6.71
CA VAL A 11 9.07 -12.03 -6.66
C VAL A 11 9.72 -10.68 -7.00
N ILE A 12 8.99 -9.59 -7.27
CA ILE A 12 9.66 -8.31 -7.61
C ILE A 12 9.90 -7.38 -6.40
N SER A 13 9.20 -7.55 -5.27
CA SER A 13 9.38 -6.66 -4.10
C SER A 13 10.50 -7.05 -3.12
N ALA A 14 11.16 -8.21 -3.30
CA ALA A 14 12.26 -8.64 -2.42
C ALA A 14 13.65 -8.18 -2.90
N LEU A 15 13.78 -7.74 -4.16
CA LEU A 15 15.09 -7.36 -4.74
C LEU A 15 15.45 -5.89 -4.56
N ALA A 16 14.49 -5.03 -4.19
CA ALA A 16 14.73 -3.59 -3.99
C ALA A 16 15.10 -3.23 -2.53
N LEU A 17 14.81 -4.09 -1.55
CA LEU A 17 15.19 -3.90 -0.14
C LEU A 17 16.65 -4.32 0.16
N ALA A 18 17.38 -4.84 -0.84
CA ALA A 18 18.73 -5.38 -0.67
C ALA A 18 19.85 -4.54 -1.31
N LEU A 19 19.57 -3.36 -1.88
CA LEU A 19 20.57 -2.56 -2.59
C LEU A 19 20.83 -1.15 -2.03
N GLY A 20 20.09 -0.70 -1.00
CA GLY A 20 20.29 0.61 -0.35
C GLY A 20 21.39 0.67 0.71
N ALA A 21 22.10 -0.43 0.99
CA ALA A 21 23.14 -0.47 2.02
C ALA A 21 24.58 -0.38 1.49
N CYS A 22 24.78 0.02 0.22
CA CYS A 22 26.11 0.15 -0.37
C CYS A 22 26.25 1.46 -1.16
N ALA A 23 27.14 2.32 -0.64
CA ALA A 23 27.74 3.52 -1.23
C ALA A 23 27.12 4.87 -0.83
N HIS A 24 27.40 5.31 0.40
CA HIS A 24 27.66 6.72 0.68
C HIS A 24 29.13 6.89 1.04
N THR A 25 29.96 7.23 0.04
CA THR A 25 31.25 7.87 0.27
C THR A 25 31.00 9.34 0.60
N ALA A 26 30.69 9.64 1.85
CA ALA A 26 30.77 11.00 2.39
C ALA A 26 32.15 11.15 3.04
N THR A 27 33.04 11.92 2.42
CA THR A 27 34.25 12.43 3.06
C THR A 27 33.85 13.45 4.12
N SER A 28 33.65 12.99 5.36
CA SER A 28 33.59 13.84 6.54
C SER A 28 34.89 13.69 7.33
N THR A 29 35.54 14.80 7.61
CA THR A 29 36.77 14.86 8.41
C THR A 29 36.44 14.46 9.85
N PRO A 30 37.13 13.48 10.46
CA PRO A 30 36.80 13.02 11.81
C PRO A 30 37.14 14.11 12.84
N PRO A 31 36.27 14.39 13.84
CA PRO A 31 36.68 15.13 15.02
C PRO A 31 37.58 14.24 15.89
N ALA A 32 38.72 14.78 16.29
CA ALA A 32 39.71 14.09 17.13
C ALA A 32 39.25 14.07 18.59
N GLY A 33 38.66 12.96 19.03
CA GLY A 33 38.43 12.61 20.43
C GLY A 33 39.10 11.28 20.77
N PRO A 34 39.64 11.06 21.99
CA PRO A 34 40.35 9.83 22.32
C PRO A 34 39.40 8.60 22.50
N PRO A 35 39.89 7.39 22.20
CA PRO A 35 39.12 6.13 22.05
C PRO A 35 38.57 5.51 23.36
N ALA A 36 38.53 6.26 24.47
CA ALA A 36 38.22 5.74 25.81
C ALA A 36 36.72 5.80 26.19
N ALA A 37 35.88 6.49 25.43
CA ALA A 37 34.52 6.83 25.87
C ALA A 37 33.56 5.62 25.95
N TRP A 38 33.74 4.56 25.16
CA TRP A 38 32.85 3.38 25.15
C TRP A 38 33.18 2.36 26.25
N VAL A 39 34.45 2.26 26.64
CA VAL A 39 34.91 1.29 27.65
C VAL A 39 34.63 1.80 29.08
N ASP A 40 34.55 3.11 29.26
CA ASP A 40 34.40 3.76 30.56
C ASP A 40 32.99 4.36 30.79
N ALA A 41 32.08 4.27 29.81
CA ALA A 41 30.70 4.74 29.98
C ALA A 41 29.88 3.78 30.87
N PRO A 42 29.09 4.30 31.82
CA PRO A 42 28.27 3.47 32.70
C PRO A 42 27.19 2.72 31.89
N LEU A 43 27.06 1.40 32.15
CA LEU A 43 26.03 0.56 31.54
C LEU A 43 24.66 0.81 32.17
N LEU A 44 23.59 0.50 31.45
CA LEU A 44 22.24 0.58 32.01
C LEU A 44 22.11 -0.47 33.12
N GLY A 45 21.77 -0.04 34.33
CA GLY A 45 21.70 -0.91 35.51
C GLY A 45 23.05 -1.19 36.23
N ALA A 46 24.15 -0.57 35.79
CA ALA A 46 25.46 -0.67 36.45
C ALA A 46 25.56 0.20 37.72
N SER A 47 26.17 -0.34 38.78
CA SER A 47 26.58 0.48 39.93
C SER A 47 27.89 1.21 39.65
N ALA A 48 28.15 2.33 40.35
CA ALA A 48 29.31 3.20 40.17
C ALA A 48 30.69 2.54 40.40
N ASP A 49 30.73 1.26 40.78
CA ASP A 49 31.94 0.48 41.07
C ASP A 49 32.42 -0.41 39.88
N GLU A 50 31.75 -0.39 38.72
CA GLU A 50 32.05 -1.27 37.58
C GLU A 50 33.27 -0.83 36.70
N ALA A 51 34.15 0.05 37.23
CA ALA A 51 35.38 0.48 36.55
C ALA A 51 36.51 -0.57 36.59
N ASP A 52 36.42 -1.62 37.43
CA ASP A 52 37.48 -2.62 37.67
C ASP A 52 37.19 -4.02 37.06
N GLU A 53 36.25 -4.14 36.12
CA GLU A 53 35.75 -5.44 35.67
C GLU A 53 36.62 -6.17 34.64
N LEU A 54 37.53 -5.51 33.91
CA LEU A 54 38.48 -6.20 33.02
C LEU A 54 39.46 -7.11 33.80
N VAL A 55 39.79 -6.75 35.05
CA VAL A 55 40.60 -7.58 35.96
C VAL A 55 39.79 -8.72 36.59
N ALA A 56 38.46 -8.56 36.71
CA ALA A 56 37.55 -9.62 37.15
C ALA A 56 37.25 -10.64 36.03
N LEU A 57 37.25 -10.19 34.77
CA LEU A 57 37.05 -11.04 33.59
C LEU A 57 38.18 -12.08 33.42
N ALA A 58 39.43 -11.67 33.67
CA ALA A 58 40.58 -12.57 33.69
C ALA A 58 40.51 -13.63 34.82
N ARG A 59 39.68 -13.41 35.84
CA ARG A 59 39.44 -14.34 36.97
C ARG A 59 38.24 -15.25 36.74
N GLY A 60 37.60 -15.18 35.57
CA GLY A 60 36.42 -16.00 35.24
C GLY A 60 35.15 -15.57 35.99
N ASP A 61 35.07 -14.31 36.41
CA ASP A 61 33.89 -13.76 37.07
C ASP A 61 32.70 -13.72 36.10
N ARG A 62 31.58 -14.33 36.51
CA ARG A 62 30.36 -14.46 35.69
C ARG A 62 29.70 -13.11 35.45
N ARG A 63 29.71 -12.22 36.46
CA ARG A 63 29.18 -10.86 36.31
C ARG A 63 29.98 -10.08 35.27
N ALA A 64 31.29 -10.26 35.26
CA ALA A 64 32.16 -9.67 34.23
C ALA A 64 31.85 -10.22 32.82
N ARG A 65 31.46 -11.50 32.66
CA ARG A 65 31.04 -12.04 31.36
C ARG A 65 29.71 -11.44 30.86
N GLN A 66 28.75 -11.21 31.75
CA GLN A 66 27.50 -10.52 31.39
C GLN A 66 27.76 -9.11 30.90
N VAL A 67 28.57 -8.34 31.64
CA VAL A 67 28.97 -6.98 31.29
C VAL A 67 29.75 -6.96 29.97
N ARG A 68 30.59 -7.96 29.72
CA ARG A 68 31.26 -8.10 28.43
C ARG A 68 30.28 -8.32 27.29
N LEU A 69 29.29 -9.19 27.44
CA LEU A 69 28.29 -9.42 26.38
C LEU A 69 27.53 -8.13 26.05
N ASP A 70 27.09 -7.41 27.08
CA ASP A 70 26.44 -6.10 27.00
C ASP A 70 27.30 -5.09 26.21
N ARG A 71 28.55 -4.87 26.66
CA ARG A 71 29.51 -3.97 25.97
C ARG A 71 29.80 -4.38 24.54
N LEU A 72 29.87 -5.68 24.25
CA LEU A 72 30.14 -6.18 22.91
C LEU A 72 28.97 -5.88 21.95
N LEU A 73 27.72 -5.95 22.44
CA LEU A 73 26.54 -5.57 21.68
C LEU A 73 26.50 -4.06 21.43
N ASP A 74 26.83 -3.26 22.45
CA ASP A 74 26.93 -1.80 22.32
C ASP A 74 28.00 -1.38 21.31
N LEU A 75 29.19 -2.00 21.36
CA LEU A 75 30.26 -1.74 20.39
C LEU A 75 29.85 -2.14 18.97
N PHE A 76 29.13 -3.25 18.80
CA PHE A 76 28.61 -3.66 17.50
C PHE A 76 27.61 -2.64 16.94
N ASP A 77 26.71 -2.15 17.78
CA ASP A 77 25.70 -1.15 17.39
C ASP A 77 26.33 0.22 17.14
N ALA A 78 27.29 0.65 17.95
CA ALA A 78 28.05 1.88 17.73
C ALA A 78 28.80 1.84 16.40
N ALA A 79 29.48 0.72 16.12
CA ALA A 79 30.19 0.50 14.86
C ALA A 79 29.24 0.48 13.66
N ARG A 80 28.08 -0.17 13.80
CA ARG A 80 27.08 -0.31 12.73
C ARG A 80 26.34 0.99 12.47
N PHE A 81 25.80 1.62 13.50
CA PHE A 81 24.87 2.74 13.37
C PHE A 81 25.58 4.10 13.37
N GLY A 82 26.66 4.24 14.14
CA GLY A 82 27.46 5.48 14.18
C GLY A 82 28.61 5.54 13.18
N GLN A 83 28.80 4.46 12.40
CA GLN A 83 30.01 4.25 11.58
C GLN A 83 31.30 4.50 12.38
N ASP A 84 31.27 4.15 13.67
CA ASP A 84 32.34 4.45 14.61
C ASP A 84 33.53 3.50 14.38
N GLU A 85 34.60 4.04 13.81
CA GLU A 85 35.80 3.26 13.48
C GLU A 85 36.47 2.72 14.74
N ASP A 86 36.53 3.52 15.80
CA ASP A 86 37.16 3.14 17.07
C ASP A 86 36.34 2.04 17.77
N ALA A 87 35.00 2.14 17.75
CA ALA A 87 34.14 1.09 18.27
C ALA A 87 34.30 -0.22 17.48
N ARG A 88 34.44 -0.13 16.15
CA ARG A 88 34.69 -1.29 15.27
C ARG A 88 36.03 -1.95 15.58
N GLU A 89 37.10 -1.18 15.75
CA GLU A 89 38.42 -1.71 16.11
C GLU A 89 38.40 -2.39 17.49
N THR A 90 37.74 -1.74 18.45
CA THR A 90 37.59 -2.27 19.82
C THR A 90 36.78 -3.56 19.82
N LEU A 91 35.67 -3.62 19.06
CA LEU A 91 34.86 -4.82 18.90
C LEU A 91 35.69 -6.00 18.37
N TRP A 92 36.41 -5.82 17.27
CA TRP A 92 37.19 -6.90 16.65
C TRP A 92 38.32 -7.39 17.54
N THR A 93 38.99 -6.46 18.24
CA THR A 93 40.00 -6.79 19.24
C THR A 93 39.39 -7.63 20.36
N ALA A 94 38.22 -7.22 20.87
CA ALA A 94 37.54 -7.93 21.95
C ALA A 94 37.02 -9.31 21.51
N LEU A 95 36.58 -9.47 20.27
CA LEU A 95 36.13 -10.75 19.68
C LEU A 95 37.29 -11.69 19.29
N GLY A 96 38.55 -11.33 19.58
CA GLY A 96 39.73 -12.15 19.26
C GLY A 96 39.99 -12.27 17.75
N GLY A 97 39.67 -11.22 16.99
CA GLY A 97 39.87 -11.14 15.54
C GLY A 97 40.76 -9.96 15.14
N HIS A 98 40.99 -9.83 13.84
CA HIS A 98 41.53 -8.62 13.23
C HIS A 98 40.37 -7.91 12.52
N VAL A 99 40.43 -6.59 12.36
CA VAL A 99 39.38 -5.80 11.69
C VAL A 99 39.06 -6.41 10.32
N SER A 100 37.91 -7.07 10.19
CA SER A 100 37.49 -7.71 8.95
C SER A 100 36.77 -6.71 8.03
N GLY A 101 37.38 -5.54 7.78
CA GLY A 101 36.79 -4.52 6.91
C GLY A 101 35.39 -4.05 7.33
N VAL A 102 34.59 -3.60 6.36
CA VAL A 102 33.22 -3.09 6.52
C VAL A 102 32.30 -3.86 5.57
N GLY A 103 31.04 -4.06 5.96
CA GLY A 103 30.00 -4.65 5.10
C GLY A 103 29.33 -5.88 5.68
N GLU A 104 28.43 -6.48 4.89
CA GLU A 104 27.54 -7.57 5.33
C GLU A 104 28.28 -8.76 5.93
N GLN A 105 29.37 -9.21 5.29
CA GLN A 105 30.15 -10.36 5.78
C GLN A 105 30.83 -10.06 7.12
N ALA A 106 31.38 -8.86 7.30
CA ALA A 106 32.00 -8.44 8.55
C ALA A 106 30.96 -8.42 9.68
N SER A 107 29.77 -7.87 9.43
CA SER A 107 28.66 -7.87 10.37
C SER A 107 28.20 -9.29 10.71
N ARG A 108 28.09 -10.17 9.72
CA ARG A 108 27.69 -11.58 9.92
C ARG A 108 28.70 -12.33 10.77
N ASP A 109 30.00 -12.15 10.53
CA ASP A 109 31.07 -12.77 11.31
C ASP A 109 31.08 -12.28 12.76
N ALA A 110 30.86 -10.97 12.98
CA ALA A 110 30.74 -10.40 14.32
C ALA A 110 29.51 -10.98 15.06
N LEU A 111 28.34 -11.00 14.42
CA LEU A 111 27.11 -11.56 14.98
C LEU A 111 27.27 -13.05 15.36
N GLN A 112 27.95 -13.85 14.55
CA GLN A 112 28.22 -15.25 14.86
C GLN A 112 29.08 -15.42 16.12
N ARG A 113 30.10 -14.56 16.30
CA ARG A 113 30.96 -14.59 17.50
C ARG A 113 30.23 -14.09 18.74
N LEU A 114 29.40 -13.05 18.60
CA LEU A 114 28.52 -12.58 19.67
C LEU A 114 27.54 -13.68 20.11
N LEU A 115 26.96 -14.39 19.15
CA LEU A 115 26.03 -15.49 19.43
C LEU A 115 26.74 -16.64 20.16
N GLN A 116 27.98 -16.97 19.78
CA GLN A 116 28.79 -17.94 20.50
C GLN A 116 29.07 -17.52 21.94
N GLU A 117 29.36 -16.24 22.19
CA GLU A 117 29.56 -15.70 23.54
C GLU A 117 28.25 -15.81 24.36
N ALA A 118 27.11 -15.44 23.78
CA ALA A 118 25.81 -15.52 24.44
C ALA A 118 25.41 -16.98 24.77
N LEU A 119 25.62 -17.93 23.86
CA LEU A 119 25.39 -19.36 24.10
C LEU A 119 26.31 -19.92 25.20
N ALA A 120 27.58 -19.49 25.23
CA ALA A 120 28.51 -19.90 26.27
C ALA A 120 28.10 -19.34 27.64
N LEU A 121 27.61 -18.10 27.69
CA LEU A 121 27.08 -17.49 28.91
C LEU A 121 25.80 -18.19 29.40
N GLU A 122 24.88 -18.53 28.50
CA GLU A 122 23.64 -19.25 28.83
C GLU A 122 23.93 -20.61 29.48
N GLU A 123 24.84 -21.37 28.89
CA GLU A 123 25.23 -22.68 29.40
C GLU A 123 25.91 -22.58 30.78
N ASP A 124 26.76 -21.57 30.99
CA ASP A 124 27.35 -21.31 32.31
C ASP A 124 26.32 -20.83 33.34
N ALA A 125 25.34 -20.02 32.93
CA ALA A 125 24.24 -19.54 33.76
C ALA A 125 23.35 -20.69 34.24
N ARG A 126 23.00 -21.63 33.35
CA ARG A 126 22.21 -22.83 33.69
C ARG A 126 22.94 -23.73 34.69
N ARG A 127 24.25 -23.92 34.54
CA ARG A 127 25.06 -24.70 35.51
C ARG A 127 25.15 -24.02 36.87
N ALA A 128 25.04 -22.69 36.88
CA ALA A 128 25.15 -21.85 38.05
C ALA A 128 23.82 -21.59 38.78
N ASP A 129 22.68 -21.94 38.17
CA ASP A 129 21.34 -21.51 38.60
C ASP A 129 21.17 -19.98 38.65
N ASP A 130 21.92 -19.27 37.79
CA ASP A 130 21.91 -17.81 37.67
C ASP A 130 20.80 -17.36 36.71
N HIS A 131 19.66 -16.99 37.28
CA HIS A 131 18.47 -16.64 36.51
C HIS A 131 18.63 -15.32 35.74
N ASP A 132 19.42 -14.38 36.26
CA ASP A 132 19.66 -13.07 35.62
C ASP A 132 20.53 -13.24 34.38
N ALA A 133 21.66 -13.95 34.52
CA ALA A 133 22.53 -14.32 33.40
C ALA A 133 21.78 -15.14 32.33
N ALA A 134 20.94 -16.08 32.76
CA ALA A 134 20.13 -16.90 31.86
C ALA A 134 19.12 -16.05 31.09
N SER A 135 18.48 -15.08 31.73
CA SER A 135 17.55 -14.14 31.08
C SER A 135 18.26 -13.25 30.05
N LEU A 136 19.39 -12.64 30.43
CA LEU A 136 20.20 -11.81 29.54
C LEU A 136 20.65 -12.59 28.30
N SER A 137 21.23 -13.77 28.51
CA SER A 137 21.76 -14.59 27.41
C SER A 137 20.66 -15.13 26.50
N ALA A 138 19.51 -15.55 27.03
CA ALA A 138 18.37 -15.98 26.22
C ALA A 138 17.86 -14.87 25.30
N ASP A 139 17.71 -13.65 25.83
CA ASP A 139 17.29 -12.48 25.05
C ASP A 139 18.33 -12.08 23.99
N ALA A 140 19.62 -12.11 24.35
CA ALA A 140 20.71 -11.87 23.40
C ALA A 140 20.75 -12.92 22.28
N ILE A 141 20.59 -14.21 22.62
CA ILE A 141 20.50 -15.31 21.65
C ILE A 141 19.33 -15.09 20.70
N MET A 142 18.16 -14.73 21.23
CA MET A 142 16.97 -14.46 20.43
C MET A 142 17.24 -13.31 19.44
N MET A 143 17.75 -12.17 19.93
CA MET A 143 18.07 -11.01 19.09
C MET A 143 19.11 -11.33 18.01
N LEU A 144 20.23 -11.95 18.38
CA LEU A 144 21.33 -12.27 17.47
C LEU A 144 20.95 -13.33 16.43
N SER A 145 20.15 -14.32 16.84
CA SER A 145 19.61 -15.33 15.92
C SER A 145 18.67 -14.69 14.90
N THR A 146 17.83 -13.77 15.35
CA THR A 146 16.98 -12.96 14.48
C THR A 146 17.82 -12.11 13.53
N ASP A 147 18.90 -11.46 14.00
CA ASP A 147 19.80 -10.63 13.16
C ASP A 147 20.50 -11.44 12.05
N LEU A 148 20.86 -12.70 12.30
CA LEU A 148 21.54 -13.57 11.34
C LEU A 148 20.67 -14.11 10.20
N GLN A 149 19.33 -14.03 10.35
CA GLN A 149 18.37 -14.49 9.35
C GLN A 149 18.01 -13.37 8.38
N THR A 150 18.21 -13.58 7.08
CA THR A 150 17.70 -12.65 6.06
C THR A 150 16.21 -12.92 5.84
N PRO A 151 15.30 -11.96 6.08
CA PRO A 151 13.86 -12.18 5.89
C PRO A 151 13.57 -12.43 4.40
N GLY A 152 12.88 -13.52 4.08
CA GLY A 152 12.51 -13.88 2.72
C GLY A 152 11.08 -13.45 2.34
N THR A 153 10.27 -13.13 3.34
CA THR A 153 8.84 -12.79 3.21
C THR A 153 8.44 -11.64 4.12
N ALA A 154 7.25 -11.06 3.89
CA ALA A 154 6.65 -10.06 4.78
C ALA A 154 6.32 -10.63 6.18
N GLU A 155 6.00 -11.92 6.25
CA GLU A 155 5.78 -12.63 7.51
C GLU A 155 7.09 -12.79 8.30
N ASP A 156 8.21 -13.08 7.64
CA ASP A 156 9.52 -13.11 8.31
C ASP A 156 9.88 -11.73 8.88
N LEU A 157 9.55 -10.66 8.14
CA LEU A 157 9.77 -9.28 8.58
C LEU A 157 8.91 -8.94 9.80
N SER A 158 7.63 -9.33 9.81
CA SER A 158 6.73 -9.08 10.93
C SER A 158 7.14 -9.86 12.19
N ILE A 159 7.61 -11.10 12.03
CA ILE A 159 8.15 -11.91 13.13
C ILE A 159 9.42 -11.26 13.68
N ARG A 160 10.34 -10.84 12.81
CA ARG A 160 11.59 -10.19 13.20
C ARG A 160 11.32 -8.91 14.00
N THR A 161 10.45 -8.02 13.52
CA THR A 161 10.14 -6.79 14.26
C THR A 161 9.35 -7.07 15.53
N LEU A 162 8.50 -8.09 15.56
CA LEU A 162 7.84 -8.54 16.80
C LEU A 162 8.86 -8.94 17.87
N VAL A 163 9.91 -9.70 17.52
CA VAL A 163 10.99 -10.04 18.44
C VAL A 163 11.63 -8.78 19.03
N TYR A 164 12.00 -7.81 18.19
CA TYR A 164 12.63 -6.57 18.66
C TYR A 164 11.69 -5.73 19.53
N ARG A 165 10.40 -5.64 19.20
CA ARG A 165 9.39 -4.96 20.03
C ARG A 165 9.26 -5.59 21.41
N THR A 166 9.19 -6.92 21.46
CA THR A 166 9.10 -7.67 22.72
C THR A 166 10.33 -7.42 23.57
N LEU A 167 11.53 -7.50 22.98
CA LEU A 167 12.79 -7.22 23.69
C LEU A 167 12.89 -5.77 24.18
N ALA A 168 12.52 -4.79 23.35
CA ALA A 168 12.57 -3.37 23.72
C ALA A 168 11.62 -3.00 24.87
N ARG A 169 10.53 -3.76 25.06
CA ARG A 169 9.50 -3.51 26.09
C ARG A 169 9.69 -4.36 27.34
N GLU A 170 9.90 -5.65 27.15
CA GLU A 170 9.81 -6.68 28.19
C GLU A 170 11.12 -7.43 28.40
N GLY A 171 12.05 -7.33 27.44
CA GLY A 171 13.36 -7.98 27.54
C GLY A 171 14.22 -7.45 28.69
N HIS A 172 15.33 -8.13 28.89
CA HIS A 172 16.35 -7.83 29.88
C HIS A 172 16.81 -6.36 29.77
N GLU A 173 16.92 -5.66 30.90
CA GLU A 173 17.14 -4.21 30.95
C GLU A 173 18.36 -3.76 30.12
N ARG A 174 19.45 -4.53 30.19
CA ARG A 174 20.71 -4.30 29.45
C ARG A 174 20.61 -4.43 27.93
N LEU A 175 19.52 -4.99 27.38
CA LEU A 175 19.39 -5.22 25.92
C LEU A 175 18.31 -4.36 25.27
N ARG A 176 17.56 -3.60 26.06
CA ARG A 176 16.39 -2.86 25.56
C ARG A 176 16.78 -1.81 24.54
N ASP A 177 17.90 -1.13 24.75
CA ASP A 177 18.46 -0.15 23.83
C ASP A 177 19.00 -0.79 22.55
N ASN A 178 19.70 -1.93 22.64
CA ASN A 178 20.11 -2.67 21.43
C ASN A 178 18.89 -3.09 20.60
N ALA A 179 17.80 -3.55 21.23
CA ALA A 179 16.56 -3.88 20.54
C ALA A 179 15.89 -2.64 19.91
N ARG A 180 15.91 -1.49 20.60
CA ARG A 180 15.44 -0.21 20.04
C ARG A 180 16.26 0.25 18.85
N TRP A 181 17.57 0.02 18.86
CA TRP A 181 18.41 0.29 17.71
C TRP A 181 18.01 -0.53 16.47
N ARG A 182 17.62 -1.81 16.62
CA ARG A 182 17.09 -2.60 15.49
C ARG A 182 15.76 -2.06 14.99
N LEU A 183 14.86 -1.63 15.88
CA LEU A 183 13.59 -1.01 15.49
C LEU A 183 13.81 0.33 14.78
N TYR A 184 14.71 1.17 15.31
CA TYR A 184 15.12 2.42 14.67
C TYR A 184 15.67 2.14 13.26
N ASP A 185 16.59 1.18 13.12
CA ASP A 185 17.23 0.85 11.84
C ASP A 185 16.22 0.27 10.84
N HIS A 186 15.27 -0.55 11.31
CA HIS A 186 14.17 -1.04 10.48
C HIS A 186 13.33 0.11 9.93
N VAL A 187 12.90 1.04 10.78
CA VAL A 187 12.11 2.20 10.36
C VAL A 187 12.92 3.08 9.40
N TRP A 188 14.13 3.46 9.80
CA TRP A 188 15.02 4.31 9.00
C TRP A 188 15.29 3.69 7.63
N GLY A 189 15.72 2.42 7.59
CA GLY A 189 16.04 1.71 6.36
C GLY A 189 14.83 1.50 5.45
N THR A 190 13.65 1.29 6.02
CA THR A 190 12.41 1.21 5.25
C THR A 190 12.07 2.56 4.61
N LEU A 191 12.19 3.66 5.37
CA LEU A 191 11.89 5.00 4.87
C LEU A 191 12.93 5.47 3.84
N ALA A 192 14.21 5.16 4.05
CA ALA A 192 15.27 5.39 3.06
C ALA A 192 15.02 4.57 1.78
N GLY A 193 14.71 3.27 1.91
CA GLY A 193 14.37 2.44 0.76
C GLY A 193 13.13 2.94 0.01
N ALA A 194 12.15 3.49 0.72
CA ALA A 194 10.97 4.08 0.11
C ALA A 194 11.27 5.29 -0.78
N VAL A 195 12.32 6.07 -0.52
CA VAL A 195 12.67 7.20 -1.40
C VAL A 195 13.45 6.76 -2.64
N GLU A 196 14.12 5.60 -2.58
CA GLU A 196 14.91 5.03 -3.67
C GLU A 196 14.07 4.29 -4.73
N VAL A 197 12.90 3.78 -4.34
CA VAL A 197 11.99 3.08 -5.28
C VAL A 197 11.21 4.07 -6.17
N PRO A 198 10.68 3.60 -7.32
CA PRO A 198 9.81 4.40 -8.18
C PRO A 198 8.62 5.00 -7.40
N PRO A 199 8.15 6.21 -7.76
CA PRO A 199 7.06 6.91 -7.06
C PRO A 199 5.86 6.05 -6.72
N GLU A 200 5.45 5.16 -7.63
CA GLU A 200 4.35 4.22 -7.48
C GLU A 200 4.46 3.24 -6.31
N GLN A 201 5.68 2.90 -5.90
CA GLN A 201 5.95 1.89 -4.87
C GLN A 201 6.31 2.52 -3.51
N ARG A 202 6.58 3.83 -3.47
CA ARG A 202 7.14 4.49 -2.27
C ARG A 202 6.27 4.31 -1.04
N LEU A 203 4.96 4.53 -1.16
CA LEU A 203 4.05 4.37 -0.02
C LEU A 203 3.94 2.91 0.43
N GLU A 204 3.92 1.95 -0.50
CA GLU A 204 3.85 0.51 -0.16
C GLU A 204 5.10 0.02 0.57
N VAL A 205 6.27 0.59 0.24
CA VAL A 205 7.51 0.36 0.97
C VAL A 205 7.49 1.11 2.30
N ALA A 206 7.13 2.40 2.32
CA ALA A 206 7.16 3.22 3.52
C ALA A 206 6.26 2.68 4.64
N VAL A 207 5.09 2.11 4.32
CA VAL A 207 4.21 1.53 5.35
C VAL A 207 4.78 0.30 6.04
N GLN A 208 5.78 -0.36 5.47
CA GLN A 208 6.46 -1.47 6.16
C GLN A 208 7.15 -1.00 7.46
N ALA A 209 7.38 0.31 7.62
CA ALA A 209 7.88 0.90 8.86
C ALA A 209 6.90 0.69 10.02
N LEU A 210 5.59 0.56 9.74
CA LEU A 210 4.57 0.28 10.75
C LEU A 210 4.77 -1.07 11.44
N TYR A 211 5.55 -1.99 10.86
CA TYR A 211 5.95 -3.20 11.57
C TYR A 211 6.78 -2.93 12.83
N ALA A 212 7.28 -1.71 13.05
CA ALA A 212 7.85 -1.32 14.35
C ALA A 212 6.81 -1.21 15.48
N GLU A 213 5.50 -1.19 15.16
CA GLU A 213 4.41 -1.06 16.15
C GLU A 213 3.23 -2.01 15.92
N ARG A 214 3.05 -2.53 14.71
CA ARG A 214 1.90 -3.38 14.30
C ARG A 214 2.32 -4.77 13.83
N ASP A 215 1.48 -5.77 14.03
CA ASP A 215 1.72 -7.14 13.58
C ASP A 215 1.49 -7.32 12.07
N SER A 216 0.69 -6.46 11.44
CA SER A 216 0.35 -6.54 10.03
C SER A 216 0.06 -5.17 9.42
N VAL A 217 0.36 -5.06 8.13
CA VAL A 217 0.00 -3.92 7.26
C VAL A 217 -0.84 -4.37 6.06
N GLU A 218 -1.30 -5.63 6.05
CA GLU A 218 -2.06 -6.20 4.93
C GLU A 218 -3.32 -5.40 4.59
N GLU A 219 -3.97 -4.78 5.57
CA GLU A 219 -5.14 -3.93 5.35
C GLU A 219 -4.84 -2.70 4.46
N LEU A 220 -3.61 -2.17 4.52
CA LEU A 220 -3.15 -1.03 3.72
C LEU A 220 -2.74 -1.48 2.31
N LEU A 221 -2.16 -2.68 2.22
CA LEU A 221 -1.64 -3.26 0.98
C LEU A 221 -2.68 -4.06 0.18
N ALA A 222 -3.83 -4.37 0.80
CA ALA A 222 -4.88 -5.15 0.17
C ALA A 222 -5.31 -4.51 -1.16
N ASP A 223 -5.56 -5.36 -2.16
CA ASP A 223 -6.14 -4.96 -3.44
C ASP A 223 -7.65 -4.67 -3.28
N ALA A 224 -7.94 -3.62 -2.51
CA ALA A 224 -9.25 -3.04 -2.35
C ALA A 224 -9.33 -1.75 -3.17
N ALA A 225 -10.55 -1.33 -3.49
CA ALA A 225 -10.76 0.01 -4.04
C ALA A 225 -10.18 1.06 -3.05
N PRO A 226 -9.47 2.13 -3.48
CA PRO A 226 -8.85 3.15 -2.64
C PRO A 226 -9.78 3.77 -1.59
N HIS A 227 -11.08 3.85 -1.85
CA HIS A 227 -12.08 4.32 -0.88
C HIS A 227 -12.45 3.29 0.20
N ALA A 228 -12.15 2.02 -0.03
CA ALA A 228 -12.29 0.93 0.93
C ALA A 228 -10.97 0.64 1.68
N ARG A 229 -9.85 1.25 1.28
CA ARG A 229 -8.58 1.15 2.00
C ARG A 229 -8.59 2.06 3.24
N PRO A 230 -7.91 1.68 4.34
CA PRO A 230 -7.57 2.63 5.39
C PRO A 230 -6.78 3.81 4.78
N PRO A 231 -6.83 5.01 5.40
CA PRO A 231 -6.02 6.10 4.90
C PRO A 231 -4.55 5.73 5.08
N TRP A 232 -3.73 6.10 4.11
CA TRP A 232 -2.30 5.94 4.22
C TRP A 232 -1.77 6.82 5.36
N PRO A 233 -0.79 6.35 6.14
CA PRO A 233 -0.18 7.17 7.17
C PRO A 233 0.53 8.37 6.52
N ALA A 234 0.37 9.54 7.13
CA ALA A 234 1.09 10.73 6.74
C ALA A 234 2.60 10.58 6.98
N THR A 235 3.42 11.34 6.26
CA THR A 235 4.88 11.37 6.49
C THR A 235 5.24 11.58 7.95
N GLU A 236 4.57 12.49 8.66
CA GLU A 236 4.85 12.76 10.07
C GLU A 236 4.44 11.59 10.99
N GLN A 237 3.41 10.82 10.61
CA GLN A 237 3.03 9.62 11.37
C GLN A 237 4.07 8.51 11.19
N LEU A 238 4.60 8.36 9.97
CA LEU A 238 5.69 7.43 9.70
C LEU A 238 6.99 7.86 10.39
N TRP A 239 7.30 9.17 10.36
CA TRP A 239 8.47 9.73 11.04
C TRP A 239 8.38 9.60 12.57
N ALA A 240 7.17 9.75 13.14
CA ALA A 240 6.95 9.55 14.56
C ALA A 240 7.33 8.14 15.04
N LEU A 241 7.27 7.12 14.17
CA LEU A 241 7.74 5.77 14.50
C LEU A 241 9.25 5.75 14.77
N LEU A 242 10.02 6.50 13.97
CA LEU A 242 11.46 6.65 14.13
C LEU A 242 11.77 7.41 15.42
N GLU A 243 11.10 8.54 15.65
CA GLU A 243 11.23 9.35 16.85
C GLU A 243 10.87 8.57 18.13
N ALA A 244 9.86 7.69 18.08
CA ALA A 244 9.49 6.84 19.19
C ALA A 244 10.61 5.85 19.61
N GLN A 245 11.47 5.44 18.66
CA GLN A 245 12.65 4.63 18.98
C GLN A 245 13.86 5.48 19.35
N ARG A 246 14.00 6.66 18.74
CA ARG A 246 15.10 7.61 18.97
C ARG A 246 15.06 8.24 20.36
N ALA A 247 13.88 8.71 20.81
CA ALA A 247 13.77 9.49 22.04
C ALA A 247 14.33 8.78 23.29
N PRO A 248 14.05 7.48 23.53
CA PRO A 248 14.66 6.75 24.64
C PRO A 248 16.17 6.55 24.50
N LEU A 249 16.69 6.46 23.26
CA LEU A 249 18.13 6.33 23.02
C LEU A 249 18.87 7.63 23.34
N THR A 250 18.27 8.79 23.06
CA THR A 250 18.85 10.10 23.43
C THR A 250 18.94 10.35 24.93
N GLU A 251 18.13 9.66 25.75
CA GLU A 251 18.20 9.76 27.22
C GLU A 251 19.39 8.99 27.81
N ILE A 252 20.04 8.14 27.01
CA ILE A 252 21.16 7.30 27.42
C ILE A 252 22.48 7.97 27.01
N PRO A 253 23.32 8.42 27.96
CA PRO A 253 24.51 9.21 27.64
C PRO A 253 25.51 8.56 26.67
N ARG A 254 25.67 7.22 26.72
CA ARG A 254 26.59 6.50 25.82
C ARG A 254 26.17 6.56 24.35
N TRP A 255 24.87 6.76 24.05
CA TRP A 255 24.37 6.85 22.68
C TRP A 255 24.44 8.27 22.10
N ALA A 256 24.72 9.29 22.92
CA ALA A 256 24.78 10.68 22.46
C ALA A 256 25.73 10.90 21.26
N PRO A 257 26.96 10.34 21.21
CA PRO A 257 27.85 10.51 20.05
C PRO A 257 27.33 9.83 18.78
N VAL A 258 26.54 8.75 18.90
CA VAL A 258 25.92 8.07 17.76
C VAL A 258 24.74 8.89 17.24
N MET A 259 23.92 9.43 18.15
CA MET A 259 22.79 10.32 17.83
C MET A 259 23.27 11.60 17.13
N GLU A 260 24.35 12.21 17.61
CA GLU A 260 24.91 13.43 17.01
C GLU A 260 25.37 13.19 15.56
N ARG A 261 26.03 12.05 15.31
CA ARG A 261 26.46 11.67 13.96
C ARG A 261 25.28 11.41 13.01
N ARG A 262 24.19 10.81 13.51
CA ARG A 262 23.00 10.51 12.70
C ARG A 262 22.09 11.71 12.45
N ALA A 263 22.17 12.77 13.25
CA ALA A 263 21.25 13.90 13.17
C ALA A 263 21.16 14.50 11.76
N GLY A 264 22.31 14.67 11.07
CA GLY A 264 22.32 15.21 9.71
C GLY A 264 21.65 14.30 8.68
N ASP A 265 21.88 12.99 8.77
CA ASP A 265 21.27 12.00 7.88
C ASP A 265 19.76 11.88 8.13
N ASP A 266 19.34 11.95 9.39
CA ASP A 266 17.94 11.96 9.80
C ASP A 266 17.21 13.20 9.27
N ASP A 267 17.79 14.39 9.46
CA ASP A 267 17.22 15.64 8.96
C ASP A 267 17.09 15.60 7.43
N GLN A 268 18.14 15.13 6.73
CA GLN A 268 18.11 14.98 5.28
C GLN A 268 17.05 13.98 4.82
N LEU A 269 16.91 12.84 5.50
CA LEU A 269 15.90 11.83 5.17
C LEU A 269 14.50 12.39 5.42
N HIS A 270 14.26 13.08 6.53
CA HIS A 270 12.95 13.69 6.83
C HIS A 270 12.53 14.69 5.76
N ASP A 271 13.43 15.60 5.36
CA ASP A 271 13.18 16.57 4.29
C ASP A 271 12.92 15.90 2.94
N THR A 272 13.67 14.84 2.64
CA THR A 272 13.49 14.04 1.41
C THR A 272 12.13 13.35 1.42
N LEU A 273 11.74 12.71 2.53
CA LEU A 273 10.43 12.05 2.68
C LEU A 273 9.29 13.06 2.56
N ARG A 274 9.42 14.25 3.14
CA ARG A 274 8.41 15.30 3.05
C ARG A 274 8.15 15.76 1.62
N THR A 275 9.17 15.66 0.77
CA THR A 275 9.14 15.99 -0.66
C THR A 275 8.69 14.79 -1.52
N ALA A 276 9.10 13.58 -1.16
CA ALA A 276 8.95 12.38 -1.98
C ALA A 276 7.64 11.62 -1.72
N LEU A 277 7.06 11.73 -0.53
CA LEU A 277 5.82 11.07 -0.14
C LEU A 277 4.62 12.02 -0.21
N PRO A 278 3.43 11.52 -0.61
CA PRO A 278 2.21 12.31 -0.61
C PRO A 278 1.87 12.90 0.76
N ALA A 279 1.26 14.08 0.73
CA ALA A 279 0.86 14.81 1.90
C ALA A 279 -0.58 14.53 2.31
N PRO A 280 -0.88 14.39 3.62
CA PRO A 280 -2.26 14.53 4.07
C PRO A 280 -2.74 15.94 3.73
N ARG A 281 -4.03 16.08 3.44
CA ARG A 281 -4.59 17.39 3.15
C ARG A 281 -4.71 18.20 4.45
N PRO A 282 -4.56 19.53 4.38
CA PRO A 282 -4.91 20.42 5.48
C PRO A 282 -6.35 20.21 5.97
N ASP A 283 -6.54 20.18 7.29
CA ASP A 283 -7.86 20.04 7.93
C ASP A 283 -8.77 21.26 7.72
N ASP A 284 -8.17 22.43 7.50
CA ASP A 284 -8.85 23.71 7.23
C ASP A 284 -9.23 23.89 5.76
N TRP A 285 -8.93 22.89 4.92
CA TRP A 285 -9.42 22.88 3.55
C TRP A 285 -10.95 22.96 3.59
N PRO A 286 -11.58 23.84 2.80
CA PRO A 286 -13.02 23.91 2.71
C PRO A 286 -13.58 22.67 2.00
N LEU A 287 -13.61 21.53 2.70
CA LEU A 287 -14.35 20.33 2.34
C LEU A 287 -15.84 20.67 2.15
N SER A 288 -16.31 21.71 2.85
CA SER A 288 -17.62 22.34 2.68
C SER A 288 -17.86 23.01 1.32
N SER A 289 -16.80 23.31 0.55
CA SER A 289 -16.89 23.84 -0.83
C SER A 289 -16.82 22.73 -1.89
N LEU A 290 -16.48 21.51 -1.50
CA LEU A 290 -16.60 20.33 -2.34
C LEU A 290 -18.07 19.89 -2.32
N PRO A 291 -18.64 19.40 -3.43
CA PRO A 291 -19.82 18.55 -3.32
C PRO A 291 -19.47 17.43 -2.33
N ALA A 292 -20.29 17.19 -1.30
CA ALA A 292 -19.99 16.17 -0.29
C ALA A 292 -19.76 14.78 -0.97
N GLY A 293 -18.48 14.33 -1.15
CA GLY A 293 -18.02 13.15 -1.94
C GLY A 293 -16.53 12.62 -1.74
N THR A 294 -16.23 11.30 -1.52
CA THR A 294 -15.28 10.51 -0.59
C THR A 294 -13.82 10.88 -0.33
N ALA A 295 -13.35 12.08 -0.57
CA ALA A 295 -12.17 12.48 0.17
C ALA A 295 -12.40 12.33 1.70
N ARG A 296 -11.94 11.23 2.32
CA ARG A 296 -11.46 11.33 3.70
C ARG A 296 -10.52 12.53 3.72
N PRO A 297 -10.56 13.40 4.73
CA PRO A 297 -9.64 14.54 4.80
C PRO A 297 -8.19 14.11 4.53
N GLU A 298 -7.80 12.96 5.08
CA GLU A 298 -6.52 12.27 4.89
C GLU A 298 -6.30 11.52 3.54
N SER A 299 -7.19 11.61 2.55
CA SER A 299 -6.96 10.96 1.24
C SER A 299 -5.79 11.62 0.50
N LEU A 300 -4.73 10.87 0.26
CA LEU A 300 -3.49 11.37 -0.36
C LEU A 300 -3.57 11.54 -1.91
N ALA A 301 -4.69 11.20 -2.54
CA ALA A 301 -4.83 11.34 -3.99
C ALA A 301 -4.92 12.82 -4.41
N PRO A 302 -4.22 13.25 -5.48
CA PRO A 302 -4.33 14.57 -6.04
C PRO A 302 -5.77 14.96 -6.38
N VAL A 303 -6.13 16.21 -6.12
CA VAL A 303 -7.47 16.75 -6.38
C VAL A 303 -7.43 17.65 -7.61
N LEU A 304 -8.32 17.35 -8.55
CA LEU A 304 -8.61 18.17 -9.72
C LEU A 304 -9.93 18.88 -9.45
N ARG A 305 -9.88 20.15 -9.05
CA ARG A 305 -11.08 20.95 -8.78
C ARG A 305 -11.37 21.88 -9.95
N VAL A 306 -12.57 21.76 -10.52
CA VAL A 306 -13.00 22.60 -11.63
C VAL A 306 -13.84 23.75 -11.08
N GLU A 307 -13.33 24.97 -11.19
CA GLU A 307 -13.98 26.20 -10.76
C GLU A 307 -14.22 27.11 -11.96
N HIS A 308 -15.47 27.22 -12.42
CA HIS A 308 -15.84 28.06 -13.57
C HIS A 308 -14.95 27.81 -14.80
N GLU A 309 -13.95 28.66 -15.04
CA GLU A 309 -13.02 28.61 -16.17
C GLU A 309 -11.61 28.16 -15.77
N ARG A 310 -11.44 27.56 -14.59
CA ARG A 310 -10.14 27.18 -14.03
C ARG A 310 -10.14 25.75 -13.53
N LEU A 311 -9.00 25.09 -13.71
CA LEU A 311 -8.65 23.84 -13.07
C LEU A 311 -7.63 24.12 -11.96
N VAL A 312 -8.00 23.81 -10.74
CA VAL A 312 -7.10 23.81 -9.58
C VAL A 312 -6.60 22.37 -9.41
N VAL A 313 -5.29 22.18 -9.58
CA VAL A 313 -4.61 20.90 -9.36
C VAL A 313 -3.88 20.98 -8.03
N ASP A 314 -4.32 20.16 -7.08
CA ASP A 314 -3.75 20.14 -5.74
C ASP A 314 -3.17 18.77 -5.40
N ALA A 315 -1.91 18.76 -4.96
CA ALA A 315 -1.16 17.57 -4.58
C ALA A 315 -0.86 17.50 -3.06
N GLY A 316 -1.50 18.34 -2.24
CA GLY A 316 -1.53 18.27 -0.78
C GLY A 316 -0.45 19.06 -0.02
N ARG A 317 0.71 19.38 -0.61
CA ARG A 317 1.82 20.10 0.08
C ARG A 317 2.42 21.30 -0.67
N SER A 318 2.23 21.37 -1.98
CA SER A 318 2.66 22.51 -2.80
C SER A 318 1.42 23.30 -3.20
N HIS A 319 1.50 24.64 -3.20
CA HIS A 319 0.36 25.51 -3.50
C HIS A 319 -0.42 24.98 -4.70
N ALA A 320 -1.72 24.80 -4.51
CA ALA A 320 -2.61 24.34 -5.55
C ALA A 320 -2.34 25.12 -6.84
N ARG A 321 -2.00 24.40 -7.90
CA ARG A 321 -1.69 25.04 -9.17
C ARG A 321 -2.99 25.32 -9.88
N THR A 322 -3.29 26.60 -10.06
CA THR A 322 -4.44 27.05 -10.83
C THR A 322 -4.05 27.25 -12.28
N VAL A 323 -4.73 26.57 -13.20
CA VAL A 323 -4.55 26.67 -14.65
C VAL A 323 -5.89 27.04 -15.28
N ALA A 324 -5.91 27.95 -16.25
CA ALA A 324 -7.16 28.29 -16.93
C ALA A 324 -7.57 27.17 -17.90
N LEU A 325 -8.85 26.85 -17.99
CA LEU A 325 -9.37 25.75 -18.82
C LEU A 325 -9.27 26.02 -20.33
N ASP A 326 -9.16 27.29 -20.73
CA ASP A 326 -8.94 27.72 -22.12
C ASP A 326 -7.47 27.64 -22.55
N THR A 327 -6.56 27.31 -21.62
CA THR A 327 -5.13 27.12 -21.88
C THR A 327 -4.89 25.88 -22.74
N ASP A 328 -3.71 25.79 -23.36
CA ASP A 328 -3.25 24.60 -24.08
C ASP A 328 -3.36 23.34 -23.19
N ILE A 329 -3.93 22.28 -23.76
CA ILE A 329 -4.09 20.96 -23.16
C ILE A 329 -2.75 20.39 -22.66
N ILE A 330 -1.64 20.77 -23.29
CA ILE A 330 -0.29 20.38 -22.87
C ILE A 330 0.00 20.89 -21.45
N GLU A 331 -0.35 22.13 -21.15
CA GLU A 331 -0.10 22.71 -19.83
C GLU A 331 -0.98 22.05 -18.76
N LEU A 332 -2.27 21.88 -19.03
CA LEU A 332 -3.20 21.17 -18.15
C LEU A 332 -2.69 19.75 -17.84
N SER A 333 -2.30 19.00 -18.88
CA SER A 333 -1.77 17.65 -18.71
C SER A 333 -0.45 17.61 -17.93
N ARG A 334 0.42 18.63 -18.08
CA ARG A 334 1.67 18.73 -17.31
C ARG A 334 1.41 19.01 -15.84
N ALA A 335 0.45 19.90 -15.54
CA ALA A 335 0.07 20.17 -14.15
C ALA A 335 -0.47 18.91 -13.46
N ILE A 336 -1.35 18.15 -14.12
CA ILE A 336 -1.86 16.87 -13.62
C ILE A 336 -0.73 15.84 -13.50
N GLY A 337 0.12 15.70 -14.53
CA GLY A 337 1.24 14.76 -14.53
C GLY A 337 2.25 15.00 -13.41
N ASN A 338 2.53 16.27 -13.09
CA ASN A 338 3.39 16.61 -11.96
C ASN A 338 2.78 16.19 -10.61
N ALA A 339 1.46 16.35 -10.45
CA ALA A 339 0.75 15.91 -9.24
C ALA A 339 0.71 14.37 -9.14
N LEU A 340 0.53 13.67 -10.26
CA LEU A 340 0.60 12.21 -10.33
C LEU A 340 1.99 11.67 -10.00
N ALA A 341 3.05 12.34 -10.44
CA ALA A 341 4.42 11.94 -10.12
C ALA A 341 4.71 12.00 -8.61
N GLN A 342 3.97 12.83 -7.86
CA GLN A 342 4.03 12.87 -6.40
C GLN A 342 3.17 11.78 -5.76
N ASP A 343 1.99 11.49 -6.33
CA ASP A 343 1.08 10.43 -5.87
C ASP A 343 1.64 9.02 -6.08
N GLY A 344 2.33 8.79 -7.19
CA GLY A 344 2.85 7.49 -7.60
C GLY A 344 1.80 6.51 -8.11
N ARG A 345 0.57 6.54 -7.61
CA ARG A 345 -0.47 5.52 -7.89
C ARG A 345 -1.30 5.82 -9.15
N GLY A 346 -1.00 6.91 -9.84
CA GLY A 346 -1.73 7.31 -11.04
C GLY A 346 -3.19 7.70 -10.78
N THR A 347 -3.57 8.00 -9.53
CA THR A 347 -4.98 8.25 -9.17
C THR A 347 -5.25 9.74 -9.00
N VAL A 348 -6.40 10.23 -9.48
CA VAL A 348 -6.86 11.60 -9.20
C VAL A 348 -8.32 11.64 -8.80
N LEU A 349 -8.66 12.55 -7.88
CA LEU A 349 -10.04 12.86 -7.51
C LEU A 349 -10.52 14.09 -8.28
N LEU A 350 -11.51 13.92 -9.15
CA LEU A 350 -12.17 15.02 -9.84
C LEU A 350 -13.34 15.55 -9.02
N VAL A 351 -13.27 16.85 -8.73
CA VAL A 351 -14.29 17.60 -8.01
C VAL A 351 -14.77 18.73 -8.92
N ALA A 352 -16.05 18.71 -9.26
CA ALA A 352 -16.66 19.72 -10.09
C ALA A 352 -18.16 19.83 -9.79
N ASP A 353 -18.73 20.98 -10.11
CA ASP A 353 -20.19 21.15 -10.06
C ASP A 353 -20.85 20.18 -11.06
N PRO A 354 -21.90 19.42 -10.68
CA PRO A 354 -22.59 18.51 -11.60
C PRO A 354 -23.12 19.18 -12.88
N THR A 355 -23.36 20.50 -12.83
CA THR A 355 -23.77 21.34 -13.96
C THR A 355 -22.61 21.80 -14.85
N LEU A 356 -21.39 21.29 -14.63
CA LEU A 356 -20.21 21.61 -15.43
C LEU A 356 -20.50 21.47 -16.94
N PRO A 357 -20.29 22.55 -17.74
CA PRO A 357 -20.47 22.52 -19.18
C PRO A 357 -19.66 21.40 -19.87
N ALA A 358 -20.29 20.72 -20.82
CA ALA A 358 -19.68 19.63 -21.59
C ALA A 358 -18.30 19.99 -22.23
N PRO A 359 -18.08 21.19 -22.80
CA PRO A 359 -16.77 21.57 -23.34
C PRO A 359 -15.66 21.64 -22.28
N GLN A 360 -16.00 22.08 -21.07
CA GLN A 360 -15.07 22.17 -19.95
C GLN A 360 -14.73 20.77 -19.43
N LEU A 361 -15.75 19.93 -19.20
CA LEU A 361 -15.56 18.53 -18.82
C LEU A 361 -14.68 17.79 -19.83
N ARG A 362 -14.97 17.94 -21.12
CA ARG A 362 -14.19 17.33 -22.21
C ARG A 362 -12.72 17.75 -22.18
N THR A 363 -12.44 19.01 -21.86
CA THR A 363 -11.08 19.53 -21.77
C THR A 363 -10.33 18.90 -20.60
N VAL A 364 -10.97 18.82 -19.43
CA VAL A 364 -10.40 18.15 -18.24
C VAL A 364 -10.14 16.67 -18.51
N LEU A 365 -11.11 15.95 -19.06
CA LEU A 365 -10.98 14.52 -19.38
C LEU A 365 -9.85 14.26 -20.40
N ARG A 366 -9.67 15.14 -21.39
CA ARG A 366 -8.53 15.04 -22.31
C ARG A 366 -7.19 15.27 -21.61
N ALA A 367 -7.13 16.19 -20.66
CA ALA A 367 -5.92 16.48 -19.90
C ALA A 367 -5.56 15.30 -18.99
N VAL A 368 -6.54 14.74 -18.28
CA VAL A 368 -6.45 13.52 -17.45
C VAL A 368 -5.86 12.37 -18.27
N ARG A 369 -6.42 12.11 -19.46
CA ARG A 369 -5.92 11.05 -20.35
C ARG A 369 -4.49 11.29 -20.80
N ARG A 370 -4.15 12.51 -21.20
CA ARG A 370 -2.81 12.87 -21.67
C ARG A 370 -1.76 12.81 -20.57
N ALA A 371 -2.16 13.08 -19.32
CA ALA A 371 -1.31 12.96 -18.14
C ALA A 371 -1.06 11.50 -17.71
N ALA A 372 -1.61 10.51 -18.43
CA ALA A 372 -1.52 9.10 -18.09
C ALA A 372 -2.06 8.78 -16.69
N VAL A 373 -3.14 9.46 -16.27
CA VAL A 373 -3.94 9.05 -15.10
C VAL A 373 -4.41 7.62 -15.31
N GLU A 374 -4.15 6.75 -14.35
CA GLU A 374 -4.57 5.34 -14.37
C GLU A 374 -5.98 5.17 -13.79
N ARG A 375 -6.35 6.02 -12.83
CA ARG A 375 -7.65 5.96 -12.15
C ARG A 375 -8.20 7.35 -11.91
N LEU A 376 -9.41 7.58 -12.39
CA LEU A 376 -10.19 8.79 -12.14
C LEU A 376 -11.30 8.49 -11.15
N GLU A 377 -11.34 9.21 -10.04
CA GLU A 377 -12.41 9.11 -9.06
C GLU A 377 -13.29 10.35 -9.14
N LEU A 378 -14.59 10.19 -9.41
CA LEU A 378 -15.53 11.31 -9.49
C LEU A 378 -16.23 11.47 -8.14
N ALA A 379 -16.07 12.63 -7.50
CA ALA A 379 -16.74 12.93 -6.23
C ALA A 379 -18.26 13.04 -6.44
N VAL A 380 -19.04 12.33 -5.61
CA VAL A 380 -20.51 12.34 -5.64
C VAL A 380 -21.14 12.40 -4.25
N ARG A 381 -22.34 12.98 -4.19
CA ARG A 381 -23.20 13.00 -3.00
C ARG A 381 -24.12 11.79 -2.99
N GLU A 382 -23.94 10.86 -2.05
CA GLU A 382 -24.93 9.80 -1.82
C GLU A 382 -25.97 10.24 -0.77
N PRO A 383 -27.27 10.32 -1.12
CA PRO A 383 -28.31 10.79 -0.19
C PRO A 383 -28.72 9.77 0.89
N ARG A 384 -28.06 8.60 1.00
CA ARG A 384 -28.54 7.44 1.80
C ARG A 384 -27.64 7.04 2.96
N VAL A 385 -26.54 7.74 3.21
CA VAL A 385 -25.71 7.47 4.40
C VAL A 385 -26.38 8.09 5.62
N ASP A 386 -26.42 7.35 6.74
CA ASP A 386 -26.99 7.83 8.00
C ASP A 386 -26.34 9.19 8.37
N PRO A 387 -27.11 10.26 8.64
CA PRO A 387 -26.58 11.56 9.06
C PRO A 387 -25.69 11.49 10.33
N LYS A 388 -25.84 10.44 11.15
CA LYS A 388 -25.00 10.18 12.34
C LYS A 388 -23.64 9.54 12.01
N ALA A 389 -23.44 9.06 10.79
CA ALA A 389 -22.16 8.51 10.32
C ALA A 389 -21.10 9.60 10.03
N GLY A 390 -21.46 10.88 10.23
CA GLY A 390 -20.65 12.02 9.80
C GLY A 390 -20.87 12.34 8.31
N GLU A 391 -20.15 13.33 7.80
CA GLU A 391 -20.15 13.68 6.38
C GLU A 391 -19.44 12.59 5.57
N VAL A 392 -20.20 11.60 5.11
CA VAL A 392 -19.68 10.54 4.24
C VAL A 392 -19.86 10.95 2.79
N VAL A 393 -18.71 11.12 2.22
CA VAL A 393 -18.37 11.68 0.93
C VAL A 393 -18.27 10.33 0.12
N VAL A 394 -18.85 10.13 -1.09
CA VAL A 394 -18.68 8.91 -1.96
C VAL A 394 -18.06 9.25 -3.33
N ALA A 395 -17.39 8.30 -4.00
CA ALA A 395 -16.56 8.51 -5.18
C ALA A 395 -16.78 7.31 -6.08
N LEU A 396 -16.95 7.62 -7.35
CA LEU A 396 -17.24 6.66 -8.39
C LEU A 396 -15.96 6.46 -9.19
N PRO A 397 -15.19 5.38 -8.91
CA PRO A 397 -13.92 5.17 -9.56
C PRO A 397 -14.10 4.68 -10.99
N VAL A 398 -13.17 5.06 -11.85
CA VAL A 398 -13.10 4.63 -13.23
C VAL A 398 -11.64 4.42 -13.60
N TYR A 399 -11.30 3.22 -14.06
CA TYR A 399 -9.97 2.91 -14.58
C TYR A 399 -9.82 3.49 -15.97
N VAL A 400 -8.81 4.29 -16.21
CA VAL A 400 -8.58 4.94 -17.51
C VAL A 400 -7.81 3.98 -18.40
N THR A 401 -8.36 3.61 -19.55
CA THR A 401 -7.61 2.79 -20.52
C THR A 401 -6.73 3.70 -21.39
N HIS A 402 -5.51 3.27 -21.70
CA HIS A 402 -4.61 4.05 -22.53
C HIS A 402 -4.60 3.56 -23.99
N ALA A 403 -4.52 4.52 -24.91
CA ALA A 403 -4.43 4.25 -26.35
C ALA A 403 -3.16 3.43 -26.63
N GLY A 404 -3.33 2.21 -27.14
CA GLY A 404 -2.22 1.33 -27.55
C GLY A 404 -2.27 -0.10 -27.01
N GLY A 405 -3.11 -0.40 -26.01
CA GLY A 405 -3.35 -1.78 -25.54
C GLY A 405 -2.10 -2.51 -25.01
N GLN A 406 -1.05 -1.75 -24.66
CA GLN A 406 0.23 -2.31 -24.24
C GLN A 406 0.22 -2.75 -22.78
N ARG A 407 -0.69 -2.20 -21.95
CA ARG A 407 -0.78 -2.58 -20.54
C ARG A 407 -1.68 -3.81 -20.38
N PRO A 408 -1.34 -4.75 -19.47
CA PRO A 408 -2.18 -5.92 -19.19
C PRO A 408 -3.64 -5.56 -18.86
N GLY A 409 -3.86 -4.45 -18.15
CA GLY A 409 -5.20 -3.95 -17.81
C GLY A 409 -6.01 -3.50 -19.03
N ASP A 410 -5.37 -2.87 -20.04
CA ASP A 410 -6.07 -2.42 -21.26
C ASP A 410 -6.64 -3.58 -22.06
N LYS A 411 -5.95 -4.73 -22.08
CA LYS A 411 -6.45 -5.96 -22.73
C LYS A 411 -7.66 -6.52 -22.02
N ALA A 412 -7.63 -6.57 -20.68
CA ALA A 412 -8.77 -7.03 -19.88
C ALA A 412 -10.02 -6.16 -20.12
N TRP A 413 -9.83 -4.84 -20.26
CA TRP A 413 -10.93 -3.93 -20.61
C TRP A 413 -11.42 -4.12 -22.05
N ALA A 414 -10.53 -4.38 -23.01
CA ALA A 414 -10.92 -4.65 -24.40
C ALA A 414 -11.72 -5.97 -24.54
N GLU A 415 -11.47 -6.95 -23.68
CA GLU A 415 -12.17 -8.24 -23.65
C GLU A 415 -13.48 -8.23 -22.84
N THR A 416 -13.74 -7.14 -22.10
CA THR A 416 -14.96 -6.97 -21.30
C THR A 416 -16.18 -7.03 -22.21
N ARG A 417 -17.20 -7.81 -21.84
CA ARG A 417 -18.35 -8.06 -22.74
C ARG A 417 -19.38 -6.95 -22.70
N VAL A 418 -19.47 -6.25 -21.58
CA VAL A 418 -20.49 -5.22 -21.32
C VAL A 418 -19.89 -3.84 -21.53
N HIS A 419 -20.52 -3.08 -22.40
CA HIS A 419 -20.13 -1.72 -22.71
C HIS A 419 -21.31 -0.76 -22.58
N VAL A 420 -21.04 0.45 -22.11
CA VAL A 420 -22.01 1.54 -22.07
C VAL A 420 -21.42 2.74 -22.78
N HIS A 421 -22.11 3.23 -23.81
CA HIS A 421 -21.77 4.47 -24.48
C HIS A 421 -22.67 5.58 -23.98
N LEU A 422 -22.08 6.72 -23.62
CA LEU A 422 -22.80 7.90 -23.18
C LEU A 422 -22.53 9.04 -24.15
N ASP A 423 -23.60 9.62 -24.69
CA ASP A 423 -23.60 10.80 -25.54
C ASP A 423 -24.67 11.80 -25.05
N GLY A 424 -24.81 12.95 -25.71
CA GLY A 424 -25.80 13.97 -25.36
C GLY A 424 -27.27 13.52 -25.45
N ARG A 425 -27.57 12.39 -26.09
CA ARG A 425 -28.91 11.78 -26.16
C ARG A 425 -29.13 10.75 -25.05
N GLY A 426 -28.13 10.46 -24.22
CA GLY A 426 -28.20 9.54 -23.08
C GLY A 426 -27.47 8.21 -23.30
N PRO A 427 -27.50 7.33 -22.30
CA PRO A 427 -26.74 6.09 -22.31
C PRO A 427 -27.29 5.08 -23.32
N GLN A 428 -26.41 4.27 -23.90
CA GLN A 428 -26.73 3.14 -24.74
C GLN A 428 -25.87 1.95 -24.33
N VAL A 429 -26.50 0.81 -24.04
CA VAL A 429 -25.81 -0.39 -23.56
C VAL A 429 -25.56 -1.35 -24.71
N ALA A 430 -24.35 -1.87 -24.80
CA ALA A 430 -23.97 -2.94 -25.71
C ALA A 430 -23.45 -4.14 -24.94
N VAL A 431 -23.71 -5.33 -25.47
CA VAL A 431 -23.17 -6.59 -24.95
C VAL A 431 -22.62 -7.38 -26.12
N ASP A 432 -21.42 -7.95 -25.97
CA ASP A 432 -20.75 -8.72 -27.02
C ASP A 432 -20.66 -7.96 -28.36
N GLY A 433 -20.40 -6.65 -28.30
CA GLY A 433 -20.29 -5.79 -29.49
C GLY A 433 -21.61 -5.48 -30.22
N HIS A 434 -22.77 -5.71 -29.58
CA HIS A 434 -24.09 -5.43 -30.16
C HIS A 434 -24.92 -4.55 -29.24
N TRP A 435 -25.62 -3.58 -29.82
CA TRP A 435 -26.49 -2.67 -29.07
C TRP A 435 -27.76 -3.35 -28.55
N LEU A 436 -28.16 -3.00 -27.33
CA LEU A 436 -29.53 -3.20 -26.88
C LEU A 436 -30.42 -2.14 -27.56
N ALA A 437 -31.56 -2.57 -28.11
CA ALA A 437 -32.36 -1.77 -29.04
C ALA A 437 -32.96 -0.49 -28.42
N GLU A 438 -33.20 -0.47 -27.11
CA GLU A 438 -33.82 0.66 -26.42
C GLU A 438 -32.80 1.40 -25.56
N ARG A 439 -32.71 2.72 -25.78
CA ARG A 439 -32.02 3.62 -24.86
C ARG A 439 -32.88 3.79 -23.61
N PRO A 440 -32.29 3.71 -22.40
CA PRO A 440 -33.01 3.98 -21.17
C PRO A 440 -33.59 5.38 -21.15
N ALA A 441 -34.88 5.50 -20.83
CA ALA A 441 -35.59 6.78 -20.73
C ALA A 441 -35.20 7.62 -19.49
N GLY A 442 -34.11 7.29 -18.79
CA GLY A 442 -33.61 8.02 -17.63
C GLY A 442 -32.83 7.14 -16.63
N PRO A 443 -32.37 7.72 -15.51
CA PRO A 443 -31.47 7.05 -14.55
C PRO A 443 -32.03 5.77 -13.94
N ARG A 444 -33.33 5.76 -13.61
CA ARG A 444 -33.99 4.57 -13.05
C ARG A 444 -34.06 3.44 -14.08
N ALA A 445 -34.43 3.76 -15.32
CA ALA A 445 -34.48 2.79 -16.40
C ALA A 445 -33.08 2.24 -16.72
N LEU A 446 -32.05 3.10 -16.69
CA LEU A 446 -30.67 2.70 -16.88
C LEU A 446 -30.23 1.72 -15.80
N ARG A 447 -30.46 2.07 -14.53
CA ARG A 447 -30.13 1.20 -13.40
C ARG A 447 -30.82 -0.15 -13.53
N THR A 448 -32.12 -0.15 -13.82
CA THR A 448 -32.86 -1.39 -14.06
C THR A 448 -32.21 -2.20 -15.16
N GLN A 449 -31.92 -1.61 -16.33
CA GLN A 449 -31.28 -2.28 -17.46
C GLN A 449 -29.90 -2.87 -17.09
N ILE A 450 -29.06 -2.11 -16.38
CA ILE A 450 -27.74 -2.54 -15.91
C ILE A 450 -27.85 -3.71 -14.93
N GLU A 451 -28.78 -3.67 -13.98
CA GLU A 451 -29.03 -4.78 -13.05
C GLU A 451 -29.47 -6.06 -13.80
N GLN A 452 -30.25 -5.94 -14.89
CA GLN A 452 -30.61 -7.11 -15.73
C GLN A 452 -29.39 -7.68 -16.44
N VAL A 453 -28.53 -6.81 -16.99
CA VAL A 453 -27.30 -7.24 -17.67
C VAL A 453 -26.36 -7.94 -16.68
N ALA A 454 -26.12 -7.35 -15.50
CA ALA A 454 -25.28 -7.97 -14.48
C ALA A 454 -25.79 -9.36 -14.05
N ARG A 455 -27.12 -9.54 -13.94
CA ARG A 455 -27.73 -10.85 -13.67
C ARG A 455 -27.61 -11.83 -14.82
N ALA A 456 -27.72 -11.37 -16.06
CA ALA A 456 -27.59 -12.21 -17.25
C ALA A 456 -26.13 -12.66 -17.50
N TYR A 457 -25.16 -11.93 -16.94
CA TYR A 457 -23.73 -12.18 -17.08
C TYR A 457 -23.01 -12.20 -15.72
N PRO A 458 -23.30 -13.17 -14.83
CA PRO A 458 -22.82 -13.16 -13.44
C PRO A 458 -21.31 -13.39 -13.29
N ARG A 459 -20.63 -13.90 -14.33
CA ARG A 459 -19.17 -14.03 -14.37
C ARG A 459 -18.48 -12.73 -14.79
N GLU A 460 -19.22 -11.80 -15.38
CA GLU A 460 -18.68 -10.51 -15.79
C GLU A 460 -18.55 -9.60 -14.57
N ARG A 461 -17.31 -9.27 -14.20
CA ARG A 461 -17.04 -8.40 -13.04
C ARG A 461 -16.78 -6.95 -13.45
N GLY A 462 -16.52 -6.70 -14.72
CA GLY A 462 -16.20 -5.38 -15.26
C GLY A 462 -17.26 -4.85 -16.21
N VAL A 463 -17.30 -3.53 -16.36
CA VAL A 463 -18.04 -2.85 -17.43
C VAL A 463 -17.18 -1.74 -18.01
N VAL A 464 -17.25 -1.54 -19.32
CA VAL A 464 -16.55 -0.44 -19.97
C VAL A 464 -17.50 0.69 -20.32
N VAL A 465 -17.10 1.92 -20.05
CA VAL A 465 -17.78 3.13 -20.45
C VAL A 465 -17.01 3.87 -21.55
N SER A 466 -17.74 4.47 -22.48
CA SER A 466 -17.19 5.41 -23.47
C SER A 466 -18.03 6.69 -23.44
N LEU A 467 -17.35 7.83 -23.54
CA LEU A 467 -17.97 9.16 -23.38
C LEU A 467 -17.78 9.95 -24.68
N ASP A 468 -18.87 10.47 -25.25
CA ASP A 468 -18.83 11.40 -26.40
C ASP A 468 -18.57 12.85 -25.93
N GLY A 469 -18.32 13.75 -26.87
CA GLY A 469 -17.85 15.11 -26.60
C GLY A 469 -18.90 16.09 -26.06
N ASP A 470 -20.18 15.71 -26.04
CA ASP A 470 -21.33 16.52 -25.64
C ASP A 470 -21.94 16.10 -24.29
N VAL A 471 -21.28 15.19 -23.58
CA VAL A 471 -21.73 14.66 -22.28
C VAL A 471 -21.50 15.67 -21.14
N GLN A 472 -22.49 15.79 -20.26
CA GLN A 472 -22.41 16.58 -19.02
C GLN A 472 -21.96 15.74 -17.83
N LEU A 473 -21.35 16.38 -16.82
CA LEU A 473 -20.84 15.67 -15.64
C LEU A 473 -21.96 14.91 -14.92
N GLN A 474 -23.12 15.53 -14.72
CA GLN A 474 -24.30 14.89 -14.13
C GLN A 474 -24.66 13.56 -14.82
N GLN A 475 -24.59 13.48 -16.15
CA GLN A 475 -24.89 12.26 -16.90
C GLN A 475 -23.84 11.17 -16.64
N VAL A 476 -22.56 11.54 -16.51
CA VAL A 476 -21.48 10.62 -16.13
C VAL A 476 -21.72 10.10 -14.71
N LEU A 477 -22.07 10.97 -13.77
CA LEU A 477 -22.34 10.59 -12.39
C LEU A 477 -23.54 9.61 -12.29
N GLU A 478 -24.61 9.88 -13.02
CA GLU A 478 -25.79 9.01 -13.09
C GLU A 478 -25.48 7.65 -13.68
N LEU A 479 -24.67 7.61 -14.75
CA LEU A 479 -24.20 6.37 -15.35
C LEU A 479 -23.36 5.56 -14.35
N LEU A 480 -22.37 6.19 -13.74
CA LEU A 480 -21.49 5.52 -12.78
C LEU A 480 -22.27 5.03 -11.55
N ALA A 481 -23.22 5.81 -11.05
CA ALA A 481 -24.08 5.39 -9.95
C ALA A 481 -24.93 4.17 -10.33
N ALA A 482 -25.33 4.03 -11.59
CA ALA A 482 -26.07 2.86 -12.07
C ALA A 482 -25.20 1.59 -12.18
N VAL A 483 -23.91 1.70 -12.52
CA VAL A 483 -23.03 0.54 -12.73
C VAL A 483 -22.26 0.08 -11.49
N GLN A 484 -21.95 0.98 -10.57
CA GLN A 484 -21.13 0.67 -9.38
C GLN A 484 -21.66 1.27 -8.07
N GLY A 485 -22.77 2.01 -8.09
CA GLY A 485 -23.36 2.62 -6.89
C GLY A 485 -24.25 1.66 -6.09
N GLY A 486 -24.46 1.99 -4.81
CA GLY A 486 -25.34 1.27 -3.90
C GLY A 486 -24.71 0.05 -3.19
N PRO A 487 -25.45 -0.57 -2.23
CA PRO A 487 -24.93 -1.62 -1.36
C PRO A 487 -24.61 -2.93 -2.09
N GLN A 488 -25.27 -3.18 -3.23
CA GLN A 488 -24.97 -4.30 -4.12
C GLN A 488 -24.54 -3.69 -5.45
N ARG A 489 -23.23 -3.68 -5.70
CA ARG A 489 -22.66 -3.14 -6.95
C ARG A 489 -22.93 -4.13 -8.09
N PRO A 490 -23.57 -3.72 -9.19
CA PRO A 490 -23.79 -4.58 -10.35
C PRO A 490 -22.48 -5.11 -10.94
N PHE A 491 -21.47 -4.24 -11.03
CA PHE A 491 -20.11 -4.60 -11.45
C PHE A 491 -19.10 -4.23 -10.37
N ALA A 492 -18.00 -4.98 -10.29
CA ALA A 492 -16.92 -4.75 -9.35
C ALA A 492 -16.00 -3.60 -9.78
N ALA A 493 -15.88 -3.36 -11.10
CA ALA A 493 -14.99 -2.35 -11.65
C ALA A 493 -15.53 -1.73 -12.95
N VAL A 494 -15.19 -0.46 -13.20
CA VAL A 494 -15.58 0.30 -14.39
C VAL A 494 -14.32 0.79 -15.12
N GLY A 495 -14.17 0.46 -16.40
CA GLY A 495 -13.10 0.97 -17.26
C GLY A 495 -13.61 2.07 -18.19
N TRP A 496 -12.82 3.11 -18.49
CA TRP A 496 -13.14 4.15 -19.46
C TRP A 496 -12.29 4.00 -20.71
N MET A 497 -12.94 3.59 -21.81
CA MET A 497 -12.36 3.55 -23.14
C MET A 497 -12.40 4.92 -23.80
N ALA A 498 -11.25 5.58 -23.80
CA ALA A 498 -11.15 6.97 -24.23
C ALA A 498 -11.10 7.19 -25.75
N ASP A 499 -10.81 6.16 -26.55
CA ASP A 499 -10.74 6.25 -28.01
C ASP A 499 -12.07 5.96 -28.70
N GLY A 500 -13.18 6.00 -27.96
CA GLY A 500 -14.52 5.96 -28.53
C GLY A 500 -14.84 4.61 -29.16
N TRP A 501 -14.56 3.52 -28.44
CA TRP A 501 -15.04 2.20 -28.84
C TRP A 501 -16.52 2.28 -29.20
N ARG A 502 -16.84 1.91 -30.45
CA ARG A 502 -18.20 1.86 -30.96
C ARG A 502 -18.45 0.44 -31.47
N PRO A 503 -19.51 -0.24 -31.00
CA PRO A 503 -20.02 -1.48 -31.59
C PRO A 503 -20.11 -1.38 -33.11
N THR A 504 -19.63 -2.40 -33.82
CA THR A 504 -19.67 -2.50 -35.28
C THR A 504 -21.03 -2.95 -35.82
N GLY A 505 -21.93 -3.45 -34.96
CA GLY A 505 -23.26 -3.92 -35.34
C GLY A 505 -24.30 -2.80 -35.49
N ALA A 506 -25.22 -2.96 -36.44
CA ALA A 506 -26.38 -2.08 -36.59
C ALA A 506 -27.24 -2.06 -35.31
N ALA A 507 -27.96 -0.97 -35.07
CA ALA A 507 -28.91 -0.81 -33.95
C ALA A 507 -30.15 -1.72 -34.05
N ASP A 508 -30.20 -2.62 -35.04
CA ASP A 508 -31.12 -3.75 -35.07
C ASP A 508 -30.67 -4.74 -33.98
N GLY A 509 -31.00 -4.38 -32.74
CA GLY A 509 -30.54 -5.07 -31.55
C GLY A 509 -30.85 -6.55 -31.67
N ASP A 510 -29.80 -7.37 -31.58
CA ASP A 510 -29.89 -8.81 -31.75
C ASP A 510 -31.05 -9.34 -30.90
N ALA A 511 -32.09 -9.85 -31.57
CA ALA A 511 -33.30 -10.32 -30.92
C ALA A 511 -32.98 -11.43 -29.91
N TRP A 512 -31.85 -12.13 -30.12
CA TRP A 512 -31.27 -13.09 -29.20
C TRP A 512 -30.74 -12.46 -27.91
N LEU A 513 -29.96 -11.36 -27.98
CA LEU A 513 -29.48 -10.62 -26.81
C LEU A 513 -30.65 -10.03 -26.01
N ARG A 514 -31.65 -9.48 -26.71
CA ARG A 514 -32.90 -9.01 -26.08
C ARG A 514 -33.64 -10.16 -25.39
N ARG A 515 -33.77 -11.32 -26.05
CA ARG A 515 -34.33 -12.52 -25.41
C ARG A 515 -33.52 -12.94 -24.19
N ARG A 516 -32.19 -12.94 -24.24
CA ARG A 516 -31.33 -13.36 -23.12
C ARG A 516 -31.45 -12.42 -21.92
N ALA A 517 -31.43 -11.10 -22.15
CA ALA A 517 -31.66 -10.10 -21.10
C ALA A 517 -33.09 -10.16 -20.55
N ALA A 518 -34.09 -10.41 -21.41
CA ALA A 518 -35.48 -10.63 -21.00
C ALA A 518 -35.71 -11.99 -20.32
N LEU A 519 -34.89 -13.01 -20.59
CA LEU A 519 -34.93 -14.31 -19.91
C LEU A 519 -34.29 -14.27 -18.52
N ALA A 520 -33.43 -13.28 -18.24
CA ALA A 520 -33.07 -12.92 -16.88
C ALA A 520 -34.22 -12.23 -16.11
N TRP A 521 -35.32 -11.94 -16.82
CA TRP A 521 -36.56 -11.32 -16.34
C TRP A 521 -37.72 -12.29 -16.35
N THR A 522 -37.56 -13.38 -15.63
CA THR A 522 -38.64 -14.15 -14.99
C THR A 522 -37.95 -15.18 -14.11
N GLU A 523 -38.52 -15.52 -12.95
CA GLU A 523 -38.19 -16.81 -12.34
C GLU A 523 -38.29 -17.84 -13.46
N PRO A 524 -37.21 -18.49 -13.91
CA PRO A 524 -37.32 -19.47 -14.96
C PRO A 524 -38.03 -20.66 -14.34
N ARG A 525 -39.37 -20.68 -14.40
CA ARG A 525 -40.13 -21.90 -14.21
C ARG A 525 -39.86 -22.77 -15.43
N MET A 526 -38.83 -23.61 -15.33
CA MET A 526 -38.84 -24.84 -16.09
C MET A 526 -39.98 -25.69 -15.54
N GLU A 527 -41.10 -25.73 -16.26
CA GLU A 527 -42.08 -26.79 -16.07
C GLU A 527 -41.47 -28.08 -16.63
N LEU A 528 -40.91 -28.88 -15.73
CA LEU A 528 -40.57 -30.26 -16.03
C LEU A 528 -41.88 -31.03 -16.08
N GLU A 529 -42.28 -31.51 -17.25
CA GLU A 529 -43.39 -32.45 -17.36
C GLU A 529 -43.04 -33.69 -16.51
N GLN A 530 -43.73 -33.82 -15.37
CA GLN A 530 -43.49 -34.88 -14.41
C GLN A 530 -44.62 -35.92 -14.55
N PRO A 531 -44.37 -37.06 -15.22
CA PRO A 531 -45.43 -38.02 -15.52
C PRO A 531 -45.95 -38.78 -14.29
N TYR A 532 -45.26 -38.71 -13.15
CA TYR A 532 -45.63 -39.38 -11.90
C TYR A 532 -45.21 -38.55 -10.66
N PRO A 533 -45.96 -38.60 -9.55
CA PRO A 533 -45.60 -37.85 -8.35
C PRO A 533 -44.31 -38.41 -7.70
N LEU A 534 -43.37 -37.52 -7.37
CA LEU A 534 -42.15 -37.86 -6.64
C LEU A 534 -42.35 -37.72 -5.11
N GLN A 535 -41.48 -38.38 -4.34
CA GLN A 535 -41.36 -38.14 -2.91
C GLN A 535 -40.78 -36.73 -2.67
N GLU A 536 -41.13 -36.10 -1.54
CA GLU A 536 -40.82 -34.69 -1.24
C GLU A 536 -39.32 -34.34 -1.37
N GLN A 537 -38.44 -35.26 -0.97
CA GLN A 537 -36.99 -35.05 -1.06
C GLN A 537 -36.49 -35.04 -2.52
N ASP A 538 -37.07 -35.87 -3.38
CA ASP A 538 -36.70 -35.94 -4.79
C ASP A 538 -37.35 -34.82 -5.60
N GLN A 539 -38.53 -34.36 -5.18
CA GLN A 539 -39.15 -33.14 -5.70
C GLN A 539 -38.25 -31.91 -5.48
N LYS A 540 -37.73 -31.73 -4.25
CA LYS A 540 -36.79 -30.64 -3.93
C LYS A 540 -35.48 -30.74 -4.73
N ARG A 541 -34.97 -31.94 -4.96
CA ARG A 541 -33.78 -32.16 -5.81
C ARG A 541 -34.05 -31.82 -7.27
N LEU A 542 -35.22 -32.18 -7.78
CA LEU A 542 -35.65 -31.87 -9.14
C LEU A 542 -35.82 -30.36 -9.34
N GLU A 543 -36.40 -29.67 -8.38
CA GLU A 543 -36.54 -28.20 -8.35
C GLU A 543 -35.16 -27.52 -8.32
N GLY A 544 -34.26 -27.94 -7.43
CA GLY A 544 -32.90 -27.41 -7.39
C GLY A 544 -32.06 -27.73 -8.64
N PHE A 545 -32.30 -28.87 -9.28
CA PHE A 545 -31.69 -29.20 -10.57
C PHE A 545 -32.27 -28.32 -11.69
N ALA A 546 -33.58 -28.06 -11.68
CA ALA A 546 -34.23 -27.20 -12.65
C ALA A 546 -33.71 -25.76 -12.57
N GLU A 547 -33.52 -25.23 -11.36
CA GLU A 547 -32.92 -23.91 -11.15
C GLU A 547 -31.48 -23.84 -11.70
N HIS A 548 -30.64 -24.83 -11.39
CA HIS A 548 -29.27 -24.89 -11.91
C HIS A 548 -29.22 -25.06 -13.43
N LEU A 549 -30.12 -25.85 -14.01
CA LEU A 549 -30.14 -26.10 -15.44
C LEU A 549 -30.68 -24.90 -16.22
N ALA A 550 -31.58 -24.10 -15.62
CA ALA A 550 -31.99 -22.80 -16.16
C ALA A 550 -30.83 -21.81 -16.25
N VAL A 551 -29.91 -21.82 -15.27
CA VAL A 551 -28.68 -21.02 -15.30
C VAL A 551 -27.72 -21.47 -16.41
N CYS A 552 -27.66 -22.78 -16.69
CA CYS A 552 -26.74 -23.38 -17.67
C CYS A 552 -27.30 -23.46 -19.11
N LEU A 553 -28.61 -23.30 -19.29
CA LEU A 553 -29.32 -23.40 -20.57
C LEU A 553 -28.74 -22.53 -21.71
N PRO A 554 -28.22 -21.31 -21.44
CA PRO A 554 -27.55 -20.50 -22.47
C PRO A 554 -26.24 -21.11 -23.00
N GLU A 555 -25.48 -21.83 -22.16
CA GLU A 555 -24.21 -22.47 -22.57
C GLU A 555 -24.48 -23.78 -23.34
N LEU A 556 -25.48 -24.56 -22.92
CA LEU A 556 -25.88 -25.81 -23.60
C LEU A 556 -26.42 -25.58 -25.03
N ARG A 557 -27.12 -24.46 -25.25
CA ARG A 557 -27.59 -24.08 -26.60
C ARG A 557 -26.49 -23.52 -27.51
N ALA A 558 -25.44 -22.93 -26.94
CA ALA A 558 -24.27 -22.51 -27.70
C ALA A 558 -23.38 -23.68 -28.14
N ALA A 559 -23.46 -24.82 -27.45
CA ALA A 559 -22.73 -26.05 -27.80
C ALA A 559 -23.45 -26.94 -28.84
N THR A 560 -24.65 -26.56 -29.29
CA THR A 560 -25.49 -27.34 -30.22
C THR A 560 -25.71 -26.67 -31.58
N VAL A 561 -25.02 -25.55 -31.83
CA VAL A 561 -24.80 -24.92 -33.14
C VAL A 561 -23.32 -25.07 -33.46
#